data_AF-A0A2T6IXV7-F1
#
_entry.id   AF-A0A2T6IXV7-F1
#
_cell.length_a   1.000
_cell.length_b   1.000
_cell.length_c   1.000
_cell.angle_alpha   90.00
_cell.angle_beta   90.00
_cell.angle_gamma   90.00
#
_symmetry.space_group_name_H-M   'P 1'
#
loop_
_entity.id
_entity.type
_entity.pdbx_description
1 polymer ?
#
loop_
_entity_poly.entity_id
_entity_poly.type
_entity_poly.pdbx_seq_one_letter_code
_entity_poly.pdbx_strand_id
1 'polypeptide(L)'
;KGRIILEPDATGRLVEFNMKTKQARVVLDKLDFPNGLAFTPNRDAILMVETKTRSIKKIQITGPRKGQVEDWVRELPFVPDNITELPDGLGYLVGSAFVKKFPPPKGSSPSVALSIFKAVHRRVANALLFTHLKTVGRILYPLTDFGPLSSALDALLTKIGGGGHLFHLDTQGKVRRWISLPPQCPAVSEGTLVSWGKFPAGHVKLSADSHFLLVGSFAKNSICKVPLGALLDSI
;
A
#
# COMPACT_ATOMS: atom_id res chain seq x y z
N LYS A 1 19.06 5.37 -19.54
CA LYS A 1 18.07 4.82 -18.57
C LYS A 1 18.72 4.81 -17.20
N GLY A 2 18.33 5.70 -16.29
CA GLY A 2 18.82 5.68 -14.90
C GLY A 2 18.24 4.48 -14.14
N ARG A 3 19.01 3.90 -13.23
CA ARG A 3 18.52 2.94 -12.24
C ARG A 3 18.36 3.69 -10.93
N ILE A 4 17.20 3.59 -10.29
CA ILE A 4 17.03 4.04 -8.91
C ILE A 4 17.68 2.98 -8.04
N ILE A 5 18.68 3.37 -7.27
CA ILE A 5 19.35 2.52 -6.28
C ILE A 5 19.01 3.15 -4.93
N LEU A 6 18.45 2.36 -4.02
CA LEU A 6 18.29 2.80 -2.64
C LEU A 6 19.67 2.76 -1.99
N GLU A 7 20.12 3.90 -1.46
CA GLU A 7 21.38 3.96 -0.75
C GLU A 7 21.34 3.02 0.48
N PRO A 8 22.45 2.33 0.77
CA PRO A 8 22.51 1.39 1.88
C PRO A 8 22.45 2.10 3.24
N ASP A 9 22.75 3.40 3.30
CA ASP A 9 22.82 4.15 4.54
C ASP A 9 21.47 4.73 4.94
N ALA A 10 21.16 4.64 6.24
CA ALA A 10 19.97 5.25 6.81
C ALA A 10 20.23 6.73 7.08
N THR A 11 19.88 7.61 6.13
CA THR A 11 20.11 9.06 6.22
C THR A 11 18.80 9.86 6.36
N GLY A 12 17.66 9.17 6.35
CA GLY A 12 16.34 9.78 6.46
C GLY A 12 16.10 10.46 7.82
N ARG A 13 15.24 11.47 7.82
CA ARG A 13 14.89 12.27 9.01
C ARG A 13 13.40 12.56 9.06
N LEU A 14 12.83 12.55 10.26
CA LEU A 14 11.53 13.15 10.54
C LEU A 14 11.75 14.54 11.13
N VAL A 15 11.14 15.56 10.52
CA VAL A 15 11.31 16.96 10.90
C VAL A 15 9.98 17.54 11.35
N GLU A 16 9.96 18.15 12.53
CA GLU A 16 8.85 18.97 13.02
C GLU A 16 9.11 20.43 12.62
N PHE A 17 8.11 21.08 12.04
CA PHE A 17 8.18 22.49 11.69
C PHE A 17 7.08 23.29 12.40
N ASN A 18 7.49 24.28 13.19
CA ASN A 18 6.57 25.18 13.87
C ASN A 18 6.22 26.36 12.95
N MET A 19 4.98 26.38 12.47
CA MET A 19 4.49 27.41 11.54
C MET A 19 4.48 28.83 12.13
N LYS A 20 4.40 28.97 13.47
CA LYS A 20 4.37 30.27 14.17
C LYS A 20 5.79 30.82 14.36
N THR A 21 6.70 30.01 14.89
CA THR A 21 8.09 30.44 15.16
C THR A 21 9.01 30.31 13.95
N LYS A 22 8.55 29.63 12.88
CA LYS A 22 9.32 29.31 11.68
C LYS A 22 10.57 28.46 11.96
N GLN A 23 10.55 27.69 13.04
CA GLN A 23 11.66 26.82 13.43
C GLN A 23 11.40 25.37 13.01
N ALA A 24 12.45 24.71 12.52
CA ALA A 24 12.47 23.29 12.21
C ALA A 24 13.35 22.54 13.23
N ARG A 25 12.93 21.33 13.62
CA ARG A 25 13.71 20.46 14.50
C ARG A 25 13.62 19.02 14.02
N VAL A 26 14.76 18.33 14.01
CA VAL A 26 14.81 16.88 13.76
C VAL A 26 14.23 16.16 14.98
N VAL A 27 13.17 15.37 14.76
CA VAL A 27 12.52 14.56 15.80
C VAL A 27 13.13 13.18 15.85
N LEU A 28 13.44 12.60 14.68
CA LEU A 28 14.11 11.33 14.51
C LEU A 28 15.08 11.44 13.34
N ASP A 29 16.20 10.73 13.43
CA ASP A 29 17.19 10.59 12.37
C ASP A 29 17.53 9.12 12.13
N LYS A 30 18.42 8.87 11.17
CA LYS A 30 18.89 7.53 10.80
C LYS A 30 17.77 6.59 10.39
N LEU A 31 16.80 7.13 9.63
CA LEU A 31 15.64 6.39 9.14
C LEU A 31 15.92 5.79 7.76
N ASP A 32 15.42 4.57 7.55
CA ASP A 32 15.62 3.77 6.34
C ASP A 32 14.57 4.12 5.27
N PHE A 33 14.78 5.28 4.63
CA PHE A 33 13.88 5.85 3.61
C PHE A 33 12.45 6.09 4.15
N PRO A 34 12.26 7.08 5.05
CA PRO A 34 10.95 7.48 5.55
C PRO A 34 10.19 8.24 4.46
N ASN A 35 9.03 7.73 4.04
CA ASN A 35 8.39 8.21 2.81
C ASN A 35 6.99 8.83 3.06
N GLY A 36 6.07 8.04 3.60
CA GLY A 36 4.72 8.49 3.95
C GLY A 36 4.53 8.77 5.44
N LEU A 37 3.67 9.76 5.75
CA LEU A 37 3.21 10.07 7.11
C LEU A 37 1.68 10.15 7.17
N ALA A 38 1.09 9.60 8.23
CA ALA A 38 -0.34 9.75 8.55
C ALA A 38 -0.54 9.87 10.06
N PHE A 39 -1.65 10.43 10.53
CA PHE A 39 -1.96 10.44 11.97
C PHE A 39 -2.68 9.16 12.40
N THR A 40 -2.54 8.81 13.68
CA THR A 40 -3.52 7.92 14.33
C THR A 40 -4.88 8.62 14.45
N PRO A 41 -6.01 7.88 14.56
CA PRO A 41 -7.33 8.50 14.64
C PRO A 41 -7.47 9.49 15.80
N ASN A 42 -6.81 9.20 16.93
CA ASN A 42 -6.81 10.05 18.12
C ASN A 42 -5.83 11.22 18.06
N ARG A 43 -5.06 11.35 16.97
CA ARG A 43 -4.02 12.40 16.77
C ARG A 43 -2.95 12.41 17.88
N ASP A 44 -2.76 11.29 18.57
CA ASP A 44 -1.80 11.10 19.66
C ASP A 44 -0.45 10.56 19.16
N ALA A 45 -0.42 10.00 17.95
CA ALA A 45 0.76 9.47 17.31
C ALA A 45 0.74 9.74 15.80
N ILE A 46 1.92 9.63 15.19
CA ILE A 46 2.13 9.64 13.74
C ILE A 46 2.55 8.24 13.30
N LEU A 47 1.96 7.75 12.22
CA LEU A 47 2.39 6.58 11.48
C LEU A 47 3.34 7.02 10.38
N MET A 48 4.49 6.36 10.28
CA MET A 48 5.51 6.65 9.29
C MET A 48 5.88 5.39 8.52
N VAL A 49 5.73 5.42 7.20
CA VAL A 49 6.24 4.36 6.33
C VAL A 49 7.76 4.46 6.26
N GLU A 50 8.43 3.34 6.53
CA GLU A 50 9.85 3.15 6.30
C GLU A 50 10.03 2.15 5.14
N THR A 51 10.20 2.69 3.93
CA THR A 51 10.09 1.94 2.67
C THR A 51 11.11 0.81 2.58
N LYS A 52 12.36 1.06 2.99
CA LYS A 52 13.45 0.09 2.85
C LYS A 52 13.31 -1.07 3.83
N THR A 53 12.77 -0.86 5.03
CA THR A 53 12.53 -1.92 6.02
C THR A 53 11.18 -2.61 5.83
N ARG A 54 10.34 -2.16 4.89
CA ARG A 54 8.97 -2.66 4.67
C ARG A 54 8.14 -2.63 5.95
N SER A 55 8.24 -1.53 6.68
CA SER A 55 7.55 -1.37 7.96
C SER A 55 6.82 -0.04 8.04
N ILE A 56 5.90 0.04 8.99
CA ILE A 56 5.26 1.29 9.39
C ILE A 56 5.56 1.46 10.87
N LYS A 57 6.22 2.57 11.22
CA LYS A 57 6.53 2.95 12.60
C LYS A 57 5.40 3.79 13.18
N LYS A 58 5.12 3.65 14.47
CA LYS A 58 4.25 4.55 15.23
C LYS A 58 5.09 5.38 16.18
N ILE A 59 4.93 6.69 16.09
CA ILE A 59 5.72 7.69 16.81
C ILE A 59 4.76 8.46 17.69
N GLN A 60 4.89 8.32 19.00
CA GLN A 60 4.04 9.00 19.97
C GLN A 60 4.35 10.50 19.95
N ILE A 61 3.36 11.36 19.76
CA ILE A 61 3.56 12.82 19.68
C ILE A 61 2.93 13.59 20.85
N THR A 62 2.08 12.92 21.64
CA THR A 62 1.49 13.46 22.87
C THR A 62 1.65 12.50 24.06
N GLY A 63 1.31 12.97 25.25
CA GLY A 63 1.31 12.16 26.47
C GLY A 63 2.71 11.81 27.02
N PRO A 64 2.78 10.95 28.06
CA PRO A 64 4.03 10.62 28.76
C PRO A 64 5.00 9.79 27.90
N ARG A 65 4.53 9.20 26.81
CA ARG A 65 5.35 8.43 25.85
C ARG A 65 5.82 9.25 24.66
N LYS A 66 5.59 10.57 24.64
CA LYS A 66 5.99 11.44 23.52
C LYS A 66 7.46 11.21 23.14
N GLY A 67 7.70 11.02 21.85
CA GLY A 67 9.01 10.71 21.26
C GLY A 67 9.34 9.23 21.17
N GLN A 68 8.58 8.34 21.83
CA GLN A 68 8.77 6.90 21.68
C GLN A 68 8.36 6.42 20.29
N VAL A 69 9.15 5.51 19.75
CA VAL A 69 8.93 4.87 18.45
C VAL A 69 8.73 3.38 18.67
N GLU A 70 7.68 2.83 18.07
CA GLU A 70 7.39 1.40 18.06
C GLU A 70 7.07 0.95 16.62
N ASP A 71 7.23 -0.34 16.35
CA ASP A 71 6.73 -0.92 15.10
C ASP A 71 5.21 -1.02 15.16
N TRP A 72 4.50 -0.39 14.22
CA TRP A 72 3.06 -0.57 14.06
C TRP A 72 2.76 -1.77 13.17
N VAL A 73 3.47 -1.87 12.04
CA VAL A 73 3.42 -3.03 11.15
C VAL A 73 4.84 -3.38 10.72
N ARG A 74 5.19 -4.66 10.77
CA ARG A 74 6.49 -5.18 10.33
C ARG A 74 6.30 -6.08 9.11
N GLU A 75 7.37 -6.21 8.33
CA GLU A 75 7.48 -7.21 7.27
C GLU A 75 6.32 -7.18 6.27
N LEU A 76 5.92 -5.97 5.83
CA LEU A 76 4.88 -5.83 4.82
C LEU A 76 5.20 -6.70 3.60
N PRO A 77 4.19 -7.39 3.03
CA PRO A 77 4.37 -8.30 1.90
C PRO A 77 4.62 -7.54 0.57
N PHE A 78 4.73 -6.22 0.63
CA PHE A 78 5.03 -5.33 -0.47
C PHE A 78 6.01 -4.24 0.01
N VAL A 79 6.54 -3.45 -0.93
CA VAL A 79 7.40 -2.31 -0.59
C VAL A 79 6.52 -1.06 -0.45
N PRO A 80 6.29 -0.56 0.77
CA PRO A 80 5.36 0.54 1.00
C PRO A 80 5.96 1.89 0.57
N ASP A 81 5.13 2.76 0.04
CA ASP A 81 5.46 4.13 -0.40
C ASP A 81 4.79 5.15 0.54
N ASN A 82 3.81 5.94 0.08
CA ASN A 82 3.03 6.81 0.97
C ASN A 82 1.92 6.06 1.71
N ILE A 83 1.55 6.60 2.87
CA ILE A 83 0.38 6.22 3.66
C ILE A 83 -0.59 7.40 3.75
N THR A 84 -1.88 7.15 3.56
CA THR A 84 -2.94 8.17 3.62
C THR A 84 -4.04 7.70 4.55
N GLU A 85 -4.41 8.53 5.52
CA GLU A 85 -5.54 8.29 6.43
C GLU A 85 -6.86 8.35 5.66
N LEU A 86 -7.73 7.36 5.87
CA LEU A 86 -9.11 7.36 5.40
C LEU A 86 -10.05 7.93 6.47
N PRO A 87 -11.14 8.61 6.08
CA PRO A 87 -12.05 9.21 7.04
C PRO A 87 -12.79 8.16 7.89
N ASP A 88 -13.40 8.64 8.97
CA ASP A 88 -14.35 7.89 9.80
C ASP A 88 -13.83 6.54 10.33
N GLY A 89 -12.52 6.45 10.56
CA GLY A 89 -11.89 5.25 11.08
C GLY A 89 -11.82 4.09 10.08
N LEU A 90 -12.03 4.36 8.78
CA LEU A 90 -11.89 3.34 7.73
C LEU A 90 -10.45 2.80 7.63
N GLY A 91 -9.46 3.48 8.20
CA GLY A 91 -8.08 3.02 8.28
C GLY A 91 -7.19 3.81 7.34
N TYR A 92 -6.37 3.12 6.55
CA TYR A 92 -5.29 3.74 5.77
C TYR A 92 -5.16 3.12 4.39
N LEU A 93 -4.77 3.94 3.41
CA LEU A 93 -4.30 3.50 2.10
C LEU A 93 -2.78 3.56 2.06
N VAL A 94 -2.14 2.52 1.55
CA VAL A 94 -0.68 2.45 1.37
C VAL A 94 -0.36 2.11 -0.09
N GLY A 95 0.40 2.97 -0.76
CA GLY A 95 0.90 2.73 -2.12
C GLY A 95 2.05 1.73 -2.14
N SER A 96 2.17 0.97 -3.23
CA SER A 96 3.31 0.06 -3.45
C SER A 96 4.29 0.64 -4.46
N ALA A 97 5.49 1.01 -3.98
CA ALA A 97 6.50 1.75 -4.74
C ALA A 97 7.04 1.00 -5.98
N PHE A 98 6.98 -0.34 -5.99
CA PHE A 98 7.60 -1.16 -7.03
C PHE A 98 6.66 -2.23 -7.60
N VAL A 99 6.46 -2.19 -8.93
CA VAL A 99 5.72 -3.22 -9.70
C VAL A 99 6.66 -4.25 -10.34
N LYS A 100 7.91 -4.39 -9.86
CA LYS A 100 8.87 -5.33 -10.46
C LYS A 100 9.59 -6.24 -9.46
N LYS A 101 9.34 -7.55 -9.67
CA LYS A 101 10.08 -8.76 -9.26
C LYS A 101 10.77 -8.67 -7.91
N PHE A 102 10.13 -9.28 -6.91
CA PHE A 102 10.88 -9.91 -5.80
C PHE A 102 12.04 -10.74 -6.39
N PRO A 103 13.28 -10.58 -5.93
CA PRO A 103 14.31 -11.55 -6.23
C PRO A 103 13.80 -12.91 -5.74
N PRO A 104 13.90 -13.99 -6.55
CA PRO A 104 13.60 -15.31 -6.03
C PRO A 104 14.49 -15.57 -4.81
N PRO A 105 14.02 -16.32 -3.80
CA PRO A 105 14.91 -16.83 -2.78
C PRO A 105 16.06 -17.56 -3.48
N LYS A 106 17.29 -17.32 -3.02
CA LYS A 106 18.50 -17.91 -3.62
C LYS A 106 18.31 -19.43 -3.74
N GLY A 107 18.31 -19.97 -4.97
CA GLY A 107 18.49 -21.42 -5.19
C GLY A 107 17.54 -22.20 -6.12
N SER A 108 16.62 -21.62 -6.89
CA SER A 108 15.71 -22.41 -7.76
C SER A 108 15.88 -22.17 -9.26
N SER A 109 16.23 -23.24 -10.00
CA SER A 109 16.30 -23.29 -11.47
C SER A 109 15.05 -24.03 -12.02
N PRO A 110 14.33 -23.54 -13.06
CA PRO A 110 13.09 -24.19 -13.51
C PRO A 110 13.30 -25.08 -14.75
N SER A 111 12.78 -26.32 -14.70
CA SER A 111 12.76 -27.24 -15.84
C SER A 111 11.56 -27.05 -16.78
N VAL A 112 11.72 -27.49 -18.03
CA VAL A 112 10.82 -27.25 -19.20
C VAL A 112 9.39 -27.79 -19.00
N ALA A 113 9.20 -28.83 -18.19
CA ALA A 113 7.87 -29.41 -17.88
C ALA A 113 6.92 -28.42 -17.20
N LEU A 114 7.47 -27.46 -16.46
CA LEU A 114 6.72 -26.39 -15.79
C LEU A 114 6.09 -25.40 -16.79
N SER A 115 6.56 -25.36 -18.04
CA SER A 115 6.04 -24.43 -19.06
C SER A 115 4.73 -24.91 -19.71
N ILE A 116 4.57 -26.22 -19.91
CA ILE A 116 3.36 -26.84 -20.51
C ILE A 116 2.21 -26.83 -19.50
N PHE A 117 2.48 -27.16 -18.23
CA PHE A 117 1.48 -27.10 -17.16
C PHE A 117 0.94 -25.67 -16.94
N LYS A 118 1.80 -24.65 -17.10
CA LYS A 118 1.41 -23.23 -17.05
C LYS A 118 0.44 -22.83 -18.17
N ALA A 119 0.54 -23.41 -19.35
CA ALA A 119 -0.32 -23.05 -20.48
C ALA A 119 -1.73 -23.63 -20.35
N VAL A 120 -1.85 -24.86 -19.84
CA VAL A 120 -3.15 -25.53 -19.61
C VAL A 120 -3.86 -24.94 -18.40
N HIS A 121 -3.13 -24.69 -17.30
CA HIS A 121 -3.68 -24.02 -16.12
C HIS A 121 -4.20 -22.60 -16.43
N ARG A 122 -3.54 -21.86 -17.32
CA ARG A 122 -3.96 -20.51 -17.75
C ARG A 122 -5.36 -20.47 -18.37
N ARG A 123 -5.80 -21.53 -19.06
CA ARG A 123 -7.14 -21.58 -19.68
C ARG A 123 -8.24 -21.92 -18.67
N VAL A 124 -7.94 -22.80 -17.72
CA VAL A 124 -8.89 -23.21 -16.66
C VAL A 124 -9.00 -22.13 -15.57
N ALA A 125 -7.88 -21.53 -15.17
CA ALA A 125 -7.86 -20.46 -14.18
C ALA A 125 -8.59 -19.20 -14.67
N ASN A 126 -8.45 -18.83 -15.95
CA ASN A 126 -9.19 -17.71 -16.52
C ASN A 126 -10.71 -17.93 -16.43
N ALA A 127 -11.22 -19.14 -16.71
CA ALA A 127 -12.65 -19.42 -16.62
C ALA A 127 -13.20 -19.33 -15.17
N LEU A 128 -12.38 -19.66 -14.16
CA LEU A 128 -12.76 -19.63 -12.74
C LEU A 128 -12.55 -18.25 -12.07
N LEU A 129 -11.57 -17.45 -12.55
CA LEU A 129 -11.26 -16.13 -11.99
C LEU A 129 -12.30 -15.06 -12.34
N PHE A 130 -13.00 -15.16 -13.47
CA PHE A 130 -13.95 -14.13 -13.90
C PHE A 130 -15.27 -14.11 -13.12
N THR A 131 -15.62 -15.17 -12.39
CA THR A 131 -16.93 -15.27 -11.70
C THR A 131 -16.88 -15.01 -10.19
N HIS A 132 -15.74 -15.14 -9.49
CA HIS A 132 -15.70 -15.12 -8.01
C HIS A 132 -14.49 -14.41 -7.34
N LEU A 133 -13.99 -13.30 -7.91
CA LEU A 133 -12.86 -12.50 -7.36
C LEU A 133 -13.01 -12.09 -5.87
N LYS A 134 -14.22 -11.87 -5.37
CA LYS A 134 -14.49 -11.56 -3.94
C LYS A 134 -14.20 -12.73 -2.99
N THR A 135 -14.43 -13.97 -3.44
CA THR A 135 -14.20 -15.17 -2.63
C THR A 135 -12.73 -15.55 -2.58
N VAL A 136 -12.02 -15.34 -3.70
CA VAL A 136 -10.61 -15.64 -3.87
C VAL A 136 -9.73 -14.78 -2.95
N GLY A 137 -10.01 -13.48 -2.83
CA GLY A 137 -9.27 -12.59 -1.92
C GLY A 137 -9.44 -12.91 -0.43
N ARG A 138 -10.60 -13.48 -0.04
CA ARG A 138 -10.92 -13.84 1.36
C ARG A 138 -10.28 -15.16 1.79
N ILE A 139 -10.05 -16.09 0.86
CA ILE A 139 -9.46 -17.41 1.09
C ILE A 139 -7.93 -17.39 0.93
N LEU A 140 -7.39 -16.59 0.01
CA LEU A 140 -5.95 -16.58 -0.25
C LEU A 140 -5.14 -15.81 0.80
N TYR A 141 -5.69 -14.76 1.41
CA TYR A 141 -4.96 -13.93 2.38
C TYR A 141 -4.54 -14.70 3.66
N PRO A 142 -5.33 -15.65 4.21
CA PRO A 142 -4.86 -16.55 5.26
C PRO A 142 -3.85 -17.62 4.79
N LEU A 143 -3.77 -17.89 3.49
CA LEU A 143 -2.85 -18.89 2.91
C LEU A 143 -1.49 -18.30 2.52
N THR A 144 -1.37 -16.97 2.49
CA THR A 144 -0.11 -16.26 2.20
C THR A 144 0.88 -16.24 3.35
N ASP A 145 0.51 -16.69 4.55
CA ASP A 145 1.44 -16.96 5.67
C ASP A 145 2.37 -18.16 5.38
N PHE A 146 2.13 -18.90 4.29
CA PHE A 146 3.05 -19.90 3.76
C PHE A 146 3.98 -19.26 2.71
N GLY A 147 5.21 -18.94 3.11
CA GLY A 147 6.21 -18.21 2.29
C GLY A 147 6.38 -18.67 0.82
N PRO A 148 6.35 -19.98 0.49
CA PRO A 148 6.43 -20.45 -0.90
C PRO A 148 5.19 -20.11 -1.75
N LEU A 149 4.01 -20.09 -1.13
CA LEU A 149 2.73 -19.86 -1.81
C LEU A 149 2.49 -18.36 -2.04
N SER A 150 2.89 -17.49 -1.10
CA SER A 150 2.90 -16.04 -1.28
C SER A 150 3.73 -15.64 -2.50
N SER A 151 4.96 -16.16 -2.62
CA SER A 151 5.83 -15.86 -3.77
C SER A 151 5.22 -16.29 -5.11
N ALA A 152 4.48 -17.40 -5.13
CA ALA A 152 3.80 -17.90 -6.32
C ALA A 152 2.55 -17.08 -6.67
N LEU A 153 1.78 -16.67 -5.65
CA LEU A 153 0.60 -15.81 -5.80
C LEU A 153 1.00 -14.39 -6.21
N ASP A 154 2.06 -13.84 -5.65
CA ASP A 154 2.61 -12.54 -6.03
C ASP A 154 3.13 -12.58 -7.47
N ALA A 155 3.81 -13.65 -7.87
CA ALA A 155 4.22 -13.86 -9.26
C ALA A 155 3.04 -14.04 -10.22
N LEU A 156 1.91 -14.58 -9.74
CA LEU A 156 0.67 -14.72 -10.49
C LEU A 156 -0.04 -13.37 -10.63
N LEU A 157 -0.19 -12.61 -9.55
CA LEU A 157 -0.83 -11.30 -9.52
C LEU A 157 -0.03 -10.25 -10.31
N THR A 158 1.30 -10.29 -10.23
CA THR A 158 2.20 -9.46 -11.07
C THR A 158 2.13 -9.81 -12.56
N LYS A 159 1.78 -11.06 -12.91
CA LYS A 159 1.61 -11.50 -14.31
C LYS A 159 0.21 -11.27 -14.86
N ILE A 160 -0.79 -11.11 -13.98
CA ILE A 160 -2.20 -10.91 -14.33
C ILE A 160 -2.58 -9.41 -14.33
N GLY A 161 -1.95 -8.57 -13.49
CA GLY A 161 -2.27 -7.14 -13.38
C GLY A 161 -1.12 -6.23 -13.79
N GLY A 162 -1.18 -5.65 -14.98
CA GLY A 162 -0.19 -4.68 -15.46
C GLY A 162 -0.22 -3.30 -14.80
N GLY A 163 -0.87 -3.15 -13.64
CA GLY A 163 -1.08 -1.90 -12.92
C GLY A 163 -0.38 -1.86 -11.55
N GLY A 164 -0.27 -0.68 -10.96
CA GLY A 164 0.16 -0.47 -9.58
C GLY A 164 -0.77 -1.12 -8.56
N HIS A 165 -0.34 -1.16 -7.30
CA HIS A 165 -1.09 -1.78 -6.22
C HIS A 165 -1.23 -0.81 -5.05
N LEU A 166 -2.45 -0.79 -4.49
CA LEU A 166 -2.80 -0.02 -3.30
C LEU A 166 -3.34 -1.00 -2.25
N PHE A 167 -2.89 -0.85 -1.01
CA PHE A 167 -3.28 -1.69 0.10
C PHE A 167 -4.11 -0.88 1.08
N HIS A 168 -5.27 -1.43 1.47
CA HIS A 168 -6.11 -0.86 2.50
C HIS A 168 -5.81 -1.56 3.82
N LEU A 169 -5.31 -0.82 4.80
CA LEU A 169 -5.06 -1.28 6.16
C LEU A 169 -6.17 -0.76 7.08
N ASP A 170 -6.55 -1.51 8.10
CA ASP A 170 -7.40 -0.98 9.16
C ASP A 170 -6.60 -0.13 10.17
N THR A 171 -7.29 0.39 11.20
CA THR A 171 -6.69 1.21 12.26
C THR A 171 -5.69 0.47 13.15
N GLN A 172 -5.59 -0.85 13.01
CA GLN A 172 -4.61 -1.70 13.71
C GLN A 172 -3.47 -2.15 12.78
N GLY A 173 -3.48 -1.74 11.51
CA GLY A 173 -2.42 -2.06 10.54
C GLY A 173 -2.60 -3.39 9.83
N LYS A 174 -3.75 -4.06 10.01
CA LYS A 174 -4.06 -5.29 9.28
C LYS A 174 -4.53 -4.96 7.86
N VAL A 175 -3.94 -5.59 6.85
CA VAL A 175 -4.42 -5.45 5.47
C VAL A 175 -5.84 -6.03 5.37
N ARG A 176 -6.78 -5.17 5.00
CA ARG A 176 -8.17 -5.50 4.72
C ARG A 176 -8.37 -5.81 3.25
N ARG A 177 -7.69 -5.08 2.35
CA ARG A 177 -7.82 -5.26 0.91
C ARG A 177 -6.56 -4.99 0.13
N TRP A 178 -6.48 -5.65 -1.02
CA TRP A 178 -5.59 -5.34 -2.11
C TRP A 178 -6.42 -4.79 -3.28
N ILE A 179 -6.15 -3.54 -3.64
CA ILE A 179 -6.73 -2.87 -4.80
C ILE A 179 -5.69 -2.87 -5.93
N SER A 180 -5.95 -3.70 -6.94
CA SER A 180 -5.14 -3.72 -8.17
C SER A 180 -5.64 -2.65 -9.13
N LEU A 181 -4.69 -1.89 -9.69
CA LEU A 181 -5.00 -0.79 -10.58
C LEU A 181 -5.00 -1.25 -12.04
N PRO A 182 -5.66 -0.49 -12.94
CA PRO A 182 -5.68 -0.86 -14.34
C PRO A 182 -4.31 -0.56 -15.00
N PRO A 183 -3.99 -1.19 -16.15
CA PRO A 183 -2.65 -1.14 -16.75
C PRO A 183 -2.14 0.26 -17.10
N GLN A 184 -3.03 1.21 -17.38
CA GLN A 184 -2.69 2.61 -17.63
C GLN A 184 -2.17 3.35 -16.38
N CYS A 185 -2.27 2.73 -15.20
CA CYS A 185 -1.76 3.22 -13.92
C CYS A 185 -0.69 2.25 -13.41
N PRO A 186 0.44 2.08 -14.12
CA PRO A 186 1.38 0.97 -13.90
C PRO A 186 2.20 1.08 -12.62
N ALA A 187 2.12 2.20 -11.90
CA ALA A 187 2.79 2.42 -10.62
C ALA A 187 1.92 3.36 -9.77
N VAL A 188 1.93 3.15 -8.46
CA VAL A 188 1.27 4.04 -7.50
C VAL A 188 2.09 4.20 -6.25
N SER A 189 2.29 5.46 -5.90
CA SER A 189 2.95 5.90 -4.67
C SER A 189 1.94 6.33 -3.62
N GLU A 190 0.82 6.90 -4.06
CA GLU A 190 -0.18 7.48 -3.18
C GLU A 190 -1.60 7.27 -3.72
N GLY A 191 -2.54 7.09 -2.80
CA GLY A 191 -3.96 7.04 -3.10
C GLY A 191 -4.75 7.78 -2.04
N THR A 192 -5.70 8.61 -2.46
CA THR A 192 -6.53 9.39 -1.55
C THR A 192 -8.00 9.26 -1.91
N LEU A 193 -8.87 9.28 -0.90
CA LEU A 193 -10.31 9.31 -1.09
C LEU A 193 -10.75 10.74 -1.39
N VAL A 194 -11.40 10.93 -2.53
CA VAL A 194 -11.87 12.23 -3.01
C VAL A 194 -13.38 12.24 -3.02
N SER A 195 -13.95 13.36 -2.57
CA SER A 195 -15.36 13.68 -2.70
C SER A 195 -15.56 14.68 -3.85
N TRP A 196 -16.63 14.51 -4.62
CA TRP A 196 -17.00 15.34 -5.76
C TRP A 196 -18.45 15.78 -5.64
N GLY A 197 -18.65 17.11 -5.67
CA GLY A 197 -19.97 17.74 -5.57
C GLY A 197 -20.06 18.76 -4.44
N LYS A 198 -21.28 19.23 -4.18
CA LYS A 198 -21.60 20.09 -3.03
C LYS A 198 -22.05 19.22 -1.87
N PHE A 199 -21.43 19.40 -0.72
CA PHE A 199 -21.78 18.68 0.49
C PHE A 199 -22.22 19.65 1.59
N PRO A 200 -23.23 19.29 2.39
CA PRO A 200 -23.56 20.06 3.58
C PRO A 200 -22.38 20.07 4.55
N ALA A 201 -22.31 21.09 5.40
CA ALA A 201 -21.35 21.09 6.49
C ALA A 201 -21.64 19.91 7.44
N GLY A 202 -20.63 19.08 7.70
CA GLY A 202 -20.74 17.92 8.59
C GLY A 202 -20.23 16.62 7.97
N HIS A 203 -20.56 15.50 8.60
CA HIS A 203 -20.15 14.18 8.14
C HIS A 203 -20.86 13.82 6.83
N VAL A 204 -20.07 13.49 5.80
CA VAL A 204 -20.56 13.15 4.47
C VAL A 204 -20.60 11.64 4.33
N LYS A 205 -21.80 11.07 4.16
CA LYS A 205 -21.95 9.65 3.86
C LYS A 205 -21.27 9.33 2.53
N LEU A 206 -20.37 8.35 2.55
CA LEU A 206 -19.69 7.87 1.34
C LEU A 206 -20.69 7.24 0.37
N SER A 207 -20.54 7.56 -0.91
CA SER A 207 -21.37 7.04 -2.01
C SER A 207 -20.55 6.89 -3.28
N ALA A 208 -20.88 5.91 -4.12
CA ALA A 208 -20.21 5.63 -5.38
C ALA A 208 -20.32 6.79 -6.37
N ASP A 209 -21.41 7.56 -6.28
CA ASP A 209 -21.72 8.65 -7.22
C ASP A 209 -20.88 9.89 -6.95
N SER A 210 -20.51 10.09 -5.69
CA SER A 210 -19.86 11.31 -5.21
C SER A 210 -18.47 11.07 -4.65
N HIS A 211 -18.02 9.82 -4.51
CA HIS A 211 -16.71 9.48 -3.95
C HIS A 211 -15.98 8.45 -4.80
N PHE A 212 -14.67 8.63 -4.89
CA PHE A 212 -13.77 7.73 -5.61
C PHE A 212 -12.35 7.90 -5.07
N LEU A 213 -11.46 6.97 -5.36
CA LEU A 213 -10.04 7.15 -5.08
C LEU A 213 -9.36 7.85 -6.25
N LEU A 214 -8.52 8.82 -5.97
CA LEU A 214 -7.50 9.29 -6.89
C LEU A 214 -6.17 8.65 -6.50
N VAL A 215 -5.51 8.04 -7.47
CA VAL A 215 -4.23 7.37 -7.27
C VAL A 215 -3.19 7.89 -8.25
N GLY A 216 -1.97 8.06 -7.76
CA GLY A 216 -0.86 8.64 -8.52
C GLY A 216 0.49 8.08 -8.10
N SER A 217 1.53 8.41 -8.88
CA SER A 217 2.91 7.99 -8.64
C SER A 217 3.87 9.15 -8.90
N PHE A 218 5.08 9.07 -8.34
CA PHE A 218 6.18 9.98 -8.65
C PHE A 218 6.62 9.90 -10.13
N ALA A 219 6.37 8.78 -10.81
CA ALA A 219 6.64 8.66 -12.23
C ALA A 219 5.68 9.56 -13.03
N LYS A 220 6.11 10.11 -14.17
CA LYS A 220 5.27 10.89 -15.11
C LYS A 220 4.21 9.99 -15.77
N ASN A 221 3.29 9.48 -14.96
CA ASN A 221 2.18 8.62 -15.33
C ASN A 221 0.87 9.38 -15.10
N SER A 222 -0.19 8.91 -15.75
CA SER A 222 -1.54 9.46 -15.55
C SER A 222 -2.01 9.25 -14.10
N ILE A 223 -2.67 10.26 -13.55
CA ILE A 223 -3.48 10.11 -12.32
C ILE A 223 -4.72 9.30 -12.69
N CYS A 224 -5.07 8.33 -11.85
CA CYS A 224 -6.16 7.43 -12.12
C CYS A 224 -7.28 7.54 -11.11
N LYS A 225 -8.51 7.46 -11.62
CA LYS A 225 -9.73 7.36 -10.83
C LYS A 225 -10.05 5.89 -10.61
N VAL A 226 -10.19 5.48 -9.35
CA VAL A 226 -10.62 4.14 -8.96
C VAL A 226 -11.98 4.23 -8.27
N PRO A 227 -12.98 3.41 -8.67
CA PRO A 227 -14.29 3.43 -8.02
C PRO A 227 -14.22 3.13 -6.52
N LEU A 228 -15.07 3.80 -5.72
CA LEU A 228 -15.13 3.57 -4.27
C LEU A 228 -15.43 2.11 -3.89
N GLY A 229 -16.16 1.37 -4.73
CA GLY A 229 -16.43 -0.06 -4.53
C GLY A 229 -15.19 -0.95 -4.49
N ALA A 230 -14.03 -0.47 -4.95
CA ALA A 230 -12.76 -1.17 -4.72
C ALA A 230 -12.36 -1.16 -3.23
N LEU A 231 -12.70 -0.08 -2.51
CA LEU A 231 -12.39 0.12 -1.09
C LEU A 231 -13.46 -0.46 -0.14
N LEU A 232 -14.75 -0.33 -0.47
CA LEU A 232 -15.86 -0.74 0.41
C LEU A 232 -16.61 -1.97 -0.12
N ASP A 233 -17.10 -2.85 0.76
CA ASP A 233 -17.82 -4.08 0.39
C ASP A 233 -19.26 -3.63 0.30
N SER A 234 -19.75 -3.41 -0.91
CA SER A 234 -21.08 -2.80 -1.19
C SER A 234 -21.21 -1.35 -0.73
N ILE A 235 -21.75 -0.53 -1.62
CA ILE A 235 -22.32 0.79 -1.31
C ILE A 235 -23.83 0.62 -1.41
#